data_AF-A0A535PHT7-F1
#
_entry.id   AF-A0A535PHT7-F1
#
_cell.length_a   1.000
_cell.length_b   1.000
_cell.length_c   1.000
_cell.angle_alpha   90.00
_cell.angle_beta   90.00
_cell.angle_gamma   90.00
#
_symmetry.space_group_name_H-M   'P 1'
#
loop_
_entity.id
_entity.type
_entity.pdbx_description
1 polymer ?
#
loop_
_entity_poly.entity_id
_entity_poly.type
_entity_poly.pdbx_seq_one_letter_code
_entity_poly.pdbx_strand_id
1 'polypeptide(L)' 'MTYVERESIQPGWSVWASDGEQLGDVIRVEPEAIIVKKGGLIPRELAVPRDAVVDVETGRVEIGMTRSELEAKS' A
#
# COMPACT_ATOMS: atom_id res chain seq x y z
N MET A 1 -10.53 14.91 15.64
CA MET A 1 -9.47 14.42 14.75
C MET A 1 -9.65 12.92 14.66
N THR A 2 -10.33 12.42 13.64
CA THR A 2 -10.55 10.97 13.48
C THR A 2 -9.25 10.41 12.94
N TYR A 3 -8.40 9.91 13.82
CA TYR A 3 -7.24 9.12 13.42
C TYR A 3 -7.82 7.83 12.84
N VAL A 4 -7.76 7.66 11.52
CA VAL A 4 -8.00 6.35 10.92
C VAL A 4 -6.85 5.50 11.44
N GLU A 5 -7.14 4.65 12.43
CA GLU A 5 -6.14 3.73 12.96
C GLU A 5 -5.57 2.97 11.76
N ARG A 6 -4.24 2.96 11.60
CA ARG A 6 -3.54 2.22 10.53
C ARG A 6 -3.95 0.73 10.47
N GLU A 7 -4.63 0.28 11.51
CA GLU A 7 -5.25 -1.03 11.72
C GLU A 7 -6.54 -1.24 10.90
N SER A 8 -7.16 -0.17 10.39
CA SER A 8 -8.41 -0.21 9.63
C SER A 8 -8.23 -0.35 8.11
N ILE A 9 -7.00 -0.60 7.63
CA ILE A 9 -6.76 -0.87 6.21
C ILE A 9 -7.52 -2.13 5.82
N GLN A 10 -8.33 -2.06 4.76
CA GLN A 10 -9.12 -3.20 4.28
C GLN A 10 -8.70 -3.60 2.85
N PRO A 11 -8.91 -4.87 2.47
CA PRO A 11 -8.82 -5.28 1.08
C PRO A 11 -9.74 -4.43 0.19
N GLY A 12 -9.26 -4.10 -1.01
CA GLY A 12 -9.92 -3.21 -1.96
C GLY A 12 -9.52 -1.74 -1.85
N TRP A 13 -8.68 -1.36 -0.88
CA TRP A 13 -8.16 0.01 -0.78
C TRP A 13 -7.05 0.24 -1.79
N SER A 14 -6.96 1.45 -2.32
CA SER A 14 -5.92 1.79 -3.28
C SER A 14 -4.66 2.29 -2.57
N VAL A 15 -3.51 1.74 -2.95
CA VAL A 15 -2.20 2.12 -2.39
C VAL A 15 -1.48 3.05 -3.36
N TRP A 16 -1.01 4.16 -2.82
CA TRP A 16 -0.32 5.22 -3.55
C TRP A 16 1.08 5.41 -3.01
N ALA A 17 2.03 5.55 -3.92
CA ALA A 17 3.42 5.86 -3.59
C ALA A 17 3.61 7.36 -3.37
N SER A 18 4.70 7.73 -2.71
CA SER A 18 4.99 9.13 -2.37
C SER A 18 5.20 10.03 -3.60
N ASP A 19 5.49 9.44 -4.75
CA ASP A 19 5.61 10.11 -6.05
C ASP A 19 4.27 10.34 -6.75
N GLY A 20 3.16 9.90 -6.12
CA GLY A 20 1.81 10.03 -6.66
C GLY A 20 1.43 8.94 -7.66
N GLU A 21 2.25 7.91 -7.86
CA GLU A 21 1.88 6.72 -8.64
C GLU A 21 0.98 5.78 -7.81
N GLN A 22 -0.09 5.28 -8.42
CA GLN A 22 -0.89 4.19 -7.85
C GLN A 22 -0.12 2.87 -7.99
N LEU A 23 0.18 2.23 -6.87
CA LEU A 23 0.86 0.92 -6.84
C LEU A 23 -0.11 -0.21 -7.16
N GLY A 24 -1.36 -0.09 -6.72
CA GLY A 24 -2.41 -1.07 -6.94
C GLY A 24 -3.42 -1.09 -5.80
N ASP A 25 -4.08 -2.24 -5.61
CA ASP A 25 -5.13 -2.42 -4.61
C ASP A 25 -4.72 -3.45 -3.56
N VAL A 26 -5.06 -3.18 -2.30
CA VAL A 26 -4.83 -4.12 -1.19
C VAL A 26 -5.63 -5.39 -1.45
N ILE A 27 -4.95 -6.53 -1.54
CA ILE A 27 -5.61 -7.84 -1.65
C ILE A 27 -5.58 -8.61 -0.34
N ARG A 28 -4.61 -8.31 0.53
CA ARG A 28 -4.47 -8.95 1.84
C ARG A 28 -3.75 -8.00 2.80
N VAL A 29 -4.16 -8.01 4.06
CA VAL A 29 -3.48 -7.29 5.13
C VAL A 29 -2.89 -8.32 6.06
N GLU A 30 -1.58 -8.26 6.26
CA GLU A 30 -0.84 -9.07 7.21
C GLU A 30 -0.41 -8.22 8.42
N PRO A 31 0.03 -8.84 9.52
CA PRO A 31 0.44 -8.12 10.72
C PRO A 31 1.64 -7.20 10.49
N GLU A 32 2.57 -7.61 9.63
CA GLU A 32 3.84 -6.89 9.38
C GLU A 32 3.86 -6.16 8.02
N ALA A 33 2.98 -6.56 7.09
CA ALA A 33 2.95 -6.03 5.73
C ALA A 33 1.53 -6.01 5.14
N ILE A 34 1.34 -5.25 4.07
CA ILE A 34 0.12 -5.16 3.28
C ILE A 34 0.46 -5.71 1.90
N ILE A 35 -0.29 -6.70 1.44
CA ILE A 35 -0.10 -7.27 0.12
C ILE A 35 -0.98 -6.50 -0.86
N VAL A 36 -0.33 -5.88 -1.82
CA VAL A 36 -0.94 -5.04 -2.85
C VAL A 36 -0.82 -5.76 -4.18
N LYS A 37 -1.91 -5.84 -4.93
CA LYS A 37 -1.89 -6.35 -6.30
C LYS A 37 -1.70 -5.21 -7.26
N LYS A 38 -0.58 -5.24 -7.99
CA LYS A 38 -0.26 -4.26 -9.03
C LYS A 38 -1.23 -4.42 -10.21
N GLY A 39 -1.95 -3.36 -10.53
CA GLY A 39 -2.79 -3.29 -11.73
C GLY A 39 -1.91 -3.15 -12.98
N GLY A 40 -1.94 -4.15 -13.86
CA GLY A 40 -1.16 -4.19 -15.09
C GLY A 40 -1.31 -5.51 -15.84
N LEU A 41 -0.68 -5.64 -17.01
CA LEU A 41 -0.73 -6.85 -17.85
C LEU A 41 -0.12 -8.10 -17.19
N ILE A 42 0.68 -7.93 -16.13
CA ILE A 42 1.30 -9.02 -15.37
C ILE A 42 0.86 -8.88 -13.91
N PRO A 43 0.15 -9.86 -13.34
CA PRO A 43 -0.18 -9.85 -11.93
C PRO A 43 1.11 -10.00 -11.13
N ARG A 44 1.52 -8.92 -10.43
CA ARG A 44 2.54 -8.95 -9.40
C ARG A 44 1.92 -8.56 -8.07
N GLU A 45 2.26 -9.35 -7.06
CA GLU A 45 1.97 -9.05 -5.66
C GLU A 45 3.15 -8.27 -5.10
N LEU A 46 2.84 -7.26 -4.29
CA LEU A 46 3.80 -6.33 -3.74
C LEU A 46 3.58 -6.28 -2.24
N ALA A 47 4.59 -6.69 -1.48
CA ALA A 47 4.55 -6.62 -0.03
C ALA A 47 5.00 -5.22 0.43
N VAL A 48 4.05 -4.44 0.93
CA VAL A 48 4.30 -3.11 1.49
C VAL A 48 4.45 -3.26 3.00
N PRO A 49 5.63 -3.02 3.59
CA PRO A 49 5.78 -3.06 5.05
C PRO A 49 4.93 -1.96 5.69
N ARG A 50 4.31 -2.26 6.84
CA ARG A 50 3.50 -1.26 7.57
C ARG A 50 4.30 -0.01 7.98
N ASP A 51 5.60 -0.16 8.21
CA ASP A 51 6.52 0.96 8.47
C ASP A 51 6.63 1.95 7.30
N ALA A 52 6.39 1.50 6.06
CA ALA A 52 6.40 2.40 4.91
C ALA A 52 5.11 3.23 4.80
N VAL A 53 4.06 2.90 5.56
CA VAL A 53 2.78 3.62 5.51
C VAL A 53 2.91 4.94 6.27
N VAL A 54 2.87 6.04 5.53
CA VAL A 54 2.97 7.40 6.10
C VAL A 54 1.60 7.96 6.45
N ASP A 55 0.60 7.66 5.62
CA ASP A 55 -0.76 8.16 5.80
C ASP A 55 -1.81 7.13 5.36
N VAL A 56 -2.99 7.21 5.97
CA VAL A 56 -4.10 6.29 5.75
C VAL A 56 -5.39 7.10 5.76
N GLU A 57 -6.00 7.23 4.59
CA GLU A 57 -7.29 7.86 4.39
C GLU A 57 -8.35 6.78 4.10
N THR A 58 -9.63 7.09 4.33
CA THR A 58 -10.72 6.14 4.08
C THR A 58 -10.72 5.64 2.63
N GLY A 59 -10.29 4.38 2.43
CA GLY A 59 -10.20 3.77 1.09
C GLY A 59 -8.87 3.99 0.36
N ARG A 60 -7.90 4.69 0.96
CA ARG A 60 -6.62 5.04 0.33
C ARG A 60 -5.46 4.93 1.32
N VAL A 61 -4.41 4.22 0.95
CA VAL A 61 -3.17 4.12 1.73
C VAL A 61 -2.06 4.85 1.00
N GLU A 62 -1.36 5.75 1.69
CA GLU A 62 -0.19 6.42 1.14
C GLU A 62 1.08 5.91 1.82
N ILE A 63 2.09 5.61 1.01
CA ILE A 63 3.38 5.13 1.50
C ILE A 63 4.46 6.18 1.25
N GLY A 64 5.41 6.27 2.17
CA GLY A 64 6.55 7.20 2.10
C GLY A 64 7.70 6.71 1.23
N MET A 65 7.45 5.74 0.34
CA MET A 65 8.44 5.17 -0.56
C MET A 65 7.95 5.28 -2.00
N THR A 66 8.89 5.40 -2.94
CA THR A 66 8.56 5.32 -4.36
C THR A 66 8.35 3.88 -4.79
N ARG A 67 7.63 3.69 -5.91
CA ARG A 67 7.44 2.37 -6.53
C ARG A 67 8.76 1.63 -6.76
N SER A 68 9.76 2.35 -7.29
CA SER A 68 11.08 1.76 -7.61
C SER A 68 11.83 1.31 -6.36
N GLU A 69 11.77 2.06 -5.27
CA GLU A 69 12.40 1.67 -4.00
C GLU A 69 11.74 0.43 -3.40
N LEU A 70 10.42 0.29 -3.55
CA LEU A 70 9.71 -0.87 -3.05
C LEU A 70 10.01 -2.13 -3.89
N GLU A 71 10.04 -2.00 -5.22
CA GLU A 71 10.44 -3.10 -6.12
C GLU A 71 11.91 -3.52 -5.96
N ALA A 72 12.79 -2.62 -5.51
CA ALA A 72 14.17 -2.96 -5.18
C ALA A 72 14.31 -3.74 -3.86
N LYS A 73 13.28 -3.73 -3.00
CA LYS A 73 13.25 -4.42 -1.71
C LYS A 73 12.43 -5.71 -1.71
N SER A 74 11.67 -5.99 -2.77
CA SER A 74 10.83 -7.18 -2.95
C SER A 74 11.55 -8.35 -3.59
#